data_AF-A0A2W5H9Z7-F1
#
_entry.id   AF-A0A2W5H9Z7-F1
#
_cell.length_a   1.000
_cell.length_b   1.000
_cell.length_c   1.000
_cell.angle_alpha   90.00
_cell.angle_beta   90.00
_cell.angle_gamma   90.00
#
_symmetry.space_group_name_H-M   'P 1'
#
loop_
_entity.id
_entity.type
_entity.pdbx_description
1 polymer ?
#
loop_
_entity_poly.entity_id
_entity_poly.type
_entity_poly.pdbx_seq_one_letter_code
_entity_poly.pdbx_strand_id
1 'polypeptide(L)'
;MAYSIPYKRELNKSEIEIINYLLSMDKPEWLSKVDKLKIVARCGCGGCPTVLFRESFDEGALVGKKTISEFYGEDINGSVVGVALLATENEITELEVYSLGPVYGGDEFYIPLISTLK
;
A
#
# COMPACT_ATOMS: atom_id res chain seq x y z
N MET A 1 9.26 -10.70 14.59
CA MET A 1 9.80 -9.74 13.61
C MET A 1 9.27 -8.35 13.94
N ALA A 2 10.01 -7.29 13.64
CA ALA A 2 9.46 -5.94 13.69
C ALA A 2 8.30 -5.83 12.68
N TYR A 3 7.26 -5.06 13.01
CA TYR A 3 6.11 -4.87 12.13
C TYR A 3 6.50 -4.23 10.80
N SER A 4 7.35 -3.21 10.85
CA SER A 4 7.93 -2.55 9.69
C SER A 4 9.43 -2.33 9.87
N ILE A 5 10.13 -2.15 8.77
CA ILE A 5 11.57 -1.85 8.73
C ILE A 5 11.82 -0.58 7.91
N PRO A 6 12.80 0.27 8.29
CA PRO A 6 13.10 1.51 7.58
C PRO A 6 13.38 1.26 6.09
N TYR A 7 12.74 2.05 5.24
CA TYR A 7 12.86 1.93 3.79
C TYR A 7 12.44 3.25 3.15
N LYS A 8 13.40 4.17 2.97
CA LYS A 8 13.12 5.53 2.52
C LYS A 8 13.26 5.65 1.01
N ARG A 9 12.16 5.94 0.30
CA ARG A 9 12.17 6.28 -1.13
C ARG A 9 10.91 7.01 -1.57
N GLU A 10 10.97 7.61 -2.74
CA GLU A 10 9.78 8.13 -3.43
C GLU A 10 8.90 6.97 -3.94
N LEU A 11 7.63 7.26 -4.19
CA LEU A 11 6.70 6.33 -4.82
C LEU A 11 7.10 6.09 -6.27
N ASN A 12 6.90 4.87 -6.76
CA ASN A 12 7.01 4.57 -8.17
C ASN A 12 5.68 4.81 -8.91
N LYS A 13 5.70 4.72 -10.24
CA LYS A 13 4.51 4.99 -11.07
C LYS A 13 3.34 4.05 -10.76
N SER A 14 3.59 2.76 -10.61
CA SER A 14 2.54 1.77 -10.34
C SER A 14 1.91 1.98 -8.97
N GLU A 15 2.69 2.38 -7.97
CA GLU A 15 2.19 2.79 -6.65
C GLU A 15 1.33 4.05 -6.72
N ILE A 16 1.75 5.06 -7.49
CA ILE A 16 0.96 6.29 -7.69
C ILE A 16 -0.35 5.96 -8.40
N GLU A 17 -0.32 5.11 -9.43
CA GLU A 17 -1.51 4.71 -10.20
C GLU A 17 -2.51 3.93 -9.34
N ILE A 18 -2.05 2.93 -8.56
CA ILE A 18 -2.93 2.13 -7.70
C ILE A 18 -3.55 3.01 -6.61
N ILE A 19 -2.78 3.90 -5.98
CA ILE A 19 -3.28 4.78 -4.91
C ILE A 19 -4.31 5.76 -5.48
N ASN A 20 -4.03 6.37 -6.63
CA ASN A 20 -4.99 7.26 -7.30
C ASN A 20 -6.27 6.52 -7.69
N TYR A 21 -6.18 5.29 -8.18
CA TYR A 21 -7.36 4.48 -8.48
C TYR A 21 -8.22 4.26 -7.22
N LEU A 22 -7.62 3.74 -6.14
CA LEU A 22 -8.31 3.46 -4.88
C LEU A 22 -8.97 4.72 -4.30
N LEU A 23 -8.23 5.83 -4.25
CA LEU A 23 -8.77 7.11 -3.79
C LEU A 23 -9.88 7.63 -4.71
N SER A 24 -9.76 7.51 -6.04
CA SER A 24 -10.79 7.99 -6.96
C SER A 24 -12.15 7.29 -6.76
N MET A 25 -12.12 6.04 -6.28
CA MET A 25 -13.32 5.24 -6.03
C MET A 25 -13.97 5.58 -4.67
N ASP A 26 -13.19 5.61 -3.59
CA ASP A 26 -13.76 5.69 -2.22
C ASP A 26 -13.50 7.01 -1.50
N LYS A 27 -12.44 7.74 -1.87
CA LYS A 27 -11.95 8.95 -1.20
C LYS A 27 -11.38 10.01 -2.17
N PRO A 28 -12.14 10.47 -3.17
CA PRO A 28 -11.63 11.36 -4.21
C PRO A 28 -11.14 12.69 -3.65
N GLU A 29 -11.68 13.13 -2.50
CA GLU A 29 -11.23 14.33 -1.79
C GLU A 29 -9.75 14.29 -1.36
N TRP A 30 -9.13 13.12 -1.31
CA TRP A 30 -7.75 12.92 -0.85
C TRP A 30 -6.74 12.75 -1.97
N LEU A 31 -7.15 12.79 -3.24
CA LEU A 31 -6.23 12.67 -4.39
C LEU A 31 -5.09 13.71 -4.35
N SER A 32 -5.36 14.92 -3.87
CA SER A 32 -4.35 15.97 -3.71
C SER A 32 -3.24 15.65 -2.70
N LYS A 33 -3.41 14.63 -1.86
CA LYS A 33 -2.40 14.20 -0.87
C LYS A 33 -1.34 13.29 -1.48
N VAL A 34 -1.61 12.65 -2.62
CA VAL A 34 -0.71 11.63 -3.21
C VAL A 34 0.67 12.22 -3.53
N ASP A 35 0.73 13.45 -4.02
CA ASP A 35 1.98 14.15 -4.39
C ASP A 35 2.92 14.41 -3.20
N LYS A 36 2.40 14.33 -1.97
CA LYS A 36 3.18 14.54 -0.74
C LYS A 36 3.64 13.25 -0.10
N LEU A 37 3.13 12.10 -0.54
CA LEU A 37 3.45 10.83 0.09
C LEU A 37 4.91 10.47 -0.16
N LYS A 38 5.54 9.95 0.89
CA LYS A 38 6.88 9.40 0.88
C LYS A 38 6.86 8.05 1.56
N ILE A 39 7.52 7.06 0.96
CA ILE A 39 7.66 5.76 1.60
C ILE A 39 8.79 5.87 2.63
N VAL A 40 8.46 5.63 3.90
CA VAL A 40 9.41 5.70 5.02
C VAL A 40 9.76 4.34 5.60
N ALA A 41 8.89 3.36 5.40
CA ALA A 41 9.10 1.98 5.84
C ALA A 41 8.40 0.99 4.91
N ARG A 42 8.80 -0.27 4.99
CA ARG A 42 8.11 -1.41 4.36
C ARG A 42 7.74 -2.45 5.41
N CYS A 43 6.84 -3.36 5.08
CA CYS A 43 6.50 -4.48 5.96
C CYS A 43 7.75 -5.31 6.33
N GLY A 44 7.83 -5.71 7.59
CA GLY A 44 8.95 -6.47 8.13
C GLY A 44 8.97 -7.95 7.75
N CYS A 45 7.95 -8.47 7.06
CA CYS A 45 7.91 -9.87 6.61
C CYS A 45 8.91 -10.18 5.49
N GLY A 46 9.40 -9.15 4.80
CA GLY A 46 10.48 -9.23 3.83
C GLY A 46 10.05 -9.41 2.36
N GLY A 47 8.91 -10.06 2.10
CA GLY A 47 8.48 -10.48 0.76
C GLY A 47 7.21 -9.83 0.20
N CYS A 48 6.42 -9.10 1.00
CA CYS A 48 5.21 -8.44 0.47
C CYS A 48 5.50 -6.99 0.01
N PRO A 49 4.67 -6.44 -0.91
CA PRO A 49 4.87 -5.11 -1.45
C PRO A 49 4.30 -3.99 -0.55
N THR A 50 3.83 -4.31 0.66
CA THR A 50 3.29 -3.34 1.61
C THR A 50 4.32 -2.27 1.99
N VAL A 51 3.91 -1.01 1.87
CA VAL A 51 4.72 0.19 2.17
C VAL A 51 3.96 1.16 3.05
N LEU A 52 4.69 1.86 3.92
CA LEU A 52 4.16 2.81 4.88
C LEU A 52 4.59 4.24 4.50
N PHE A 53 3.66 5.17 4.63
CA PHE A 53 3.81 6.55 4.18
C PHE A 53 3.97 7.56 5.31
N ARG A 54 4.66 8.65 4.97
CA ARG A 54 4.69 9.96 5.65
C ARG A 54 4.68 11.10 4.62
N GLU A 55 4.48 12.33 5.07
CA GLU A 55 4.72 13.52 4.25
C GLU A 55 6.23 13.88 4.16
N SER A 56 7.03 13.48 5.16
CA SER A 56 8.49 13.66 5.17
C SER A 56 9.26 12.36 5.45
N PHE A 57 10.49 12.27 4.93
CA PHE A 57 11.41 11.16 5.22
C PHE A 57 11.95 11.16 6.65
N ASP A 58 11.86 12.28 7.36
CA ASP A 58 12.38 12.42 8.73
C ASP A 58 11.41 11.86 9.78
N GLU A 59 10.19 11.54 9.36
CA GLU A 59 9.15 11.03 10.24
C GLU A 59 9.16 9.51 10.30
N GLY A 60 8.80 8.97 11.47
CA GLY A 60 8.64 7.54 11.68
C GLY A 60 7.36 6.98 11.05
N ALA A 61 7.36 5.66 10.80
CA ALA A 61 6.13 4.95 10.51
C ALA A 61 5.14 5.07 11.68
N LEU A 62 3.86 5.31 11.37
CA LEU A 62 2.74 5.38 12.31
C LEU A 62 1.99 4.06 12.25
N VAL A 63 1.50 3.65 13.41
CA VAL A 63 0.69 2.47 13.59
C VAL A 63 -0.66 2.93 14.15
N GLY A 64 -1.59 3.18 13.25
CA GLY A 64 -2.96 3.62 13.51
C GLY A 64 -3.67 3.81 12.17
N LYS A 65 -4.43 2.80 11.75
CA LYS A 65 -4.64 2.54 10.32
C LYS A 65 -6.07 2.05 10.07
N LYS A 66 -7.00 2.97 9.88
CA LYS A 66 -8.35 2.62 9.43
C LYS A 66 -8.30 2.41 7.92
N THR A 67 -8.81 1.29 7.43
CA THR A 67 -9.01 1.06 6.00
C THR A 67 -9.98 2.10 5.44
N ILE A 68 -9.55 2.83 4.41
CA ILE A 68 -10.34 3.85 3.73
C ILE A 68 -10.72 3.47 2.29
N SER A 69 -10.03 2.48 1.72
CA SER A 69 -10.34 1.88 0.43
C SER A 69 -9.73 0.48 0.40
N GLU A 70 -10.45 -0.50 -0.13
CA GLU A 70 -10.00 -1.89 -0.22
C GLU A 70 -10.61 -2.55 -1.45
N PHE A 71 -9.76 -3.21 -2.24
CA PHE A 71 -10.13 -3.92 -3.46
C PHE A 71 -9.35 -5.22 -3.58
N TYR A 72 -9.86 -6.10 -4.45
CA TYR A 72 -9.25 -7.40 -4.72
C TYR A 72 -8.98 -7.55 -6.21
N GLY A 73 -7.83 -8.14 -6.56
CA GLY A 73 -7.47 -8.37 -7.95
C GLY A 73 -6.40 -9.45 -8.10
N GLU A 74 -5.82 -9.50 -9.29
CA GLU A 74 -4.71 -10.39 -9.63
C GLU A 74 -3.43 -9.58 -9.80
N ASP A 75 -2.33 -10.10 -9.27
CA ASP A 75 -1.00 -9.54 -9.53
C ASP A 75 -0.46 -9.98 -10.90
N ILE A 76 0.76 -9.56 -11.24
CA ILE A 76 1.38 -9.90 -12.53
C ILE A 76 1.62 -11.41 -12.73
N ASN A 77 1.62 -12.19 -11.65
CA ASN A 77 1.77 -13.64 -11.67
C ASN A 77 0.42 -14.38 -11.68
N GLY A 78 -0.70 -13.64 -11.70
CA GLY A 78 -2.05 -14.22 -11.60
C GLY A 78 -2.43 -14.63 -10.17
N SER A 79 -1.67 -14.20 -9.15
CA SER A 79 -1.99 -14.46 -7.76
C SER A 79 -3.12 -13.55 -7.31
N VAL A 80 -4.13 -14.10 -6.64
CA VAL A 80 -5.22 -13.30 -6.07
C VAL A 80 -4.73 -12.57 -4.83
N VAL A 81 -4.75 -11.24 -4.88
CA VAL A 81 -4.24 -10.36 -3.83
C VAL A 81 -5.29 -9.30 -3.49
N GLY A 82 -5.33 -8.91 -2.22
CA GLY A 82 -6.03 -7.72 -1.75
C GLY A 82 -5.07 -6.52 -1.69
N VAL A 83 -5.60 -5.33 -1.96
CA VAL A 83 -4.91 -4.07 -1.77
C VAL A 83 -5.81 -3.11 -0.99
N ALA A 84 -5.25 -2.52 0.06
CA ALA A 84 -5.95 -1.59 0.93
C ALA A 84 -5.14 -0.31 1.13
N LEU A 85 -5.83 0.82 1.14
CA LEU A 85 -5.31 2.08 1.65
C LEU A 85 -5.77 2.28 3.08
N LEU A 86 -4.81 2.53 3.96
CA LEU A 86 -5.09 2.79 5.36
C LEU A 86 -4.65 4.18 5.76
N ALA A 87 -5.41 4.79 6.66
CA ALA A 87 -5.21 6.17 7.06
C ALA A 87 -5.55 6.44 8.53
N THR A 88 -5.03 7.55 9.02
CA THR A 88 -5.60 8.26 10.19
C THR A 88 -6.74 9.16 9.73
N GLU A 89 -7.26 10.02 10.60
CA GLU A 89 -8.23 11.05 10.20
C GLU A 89 -7.66 12.03 9.16
N ASN A 90 -6.34 12.26 9.18
CA ASN A 90 -5.72 13.36 8.43
C ASN A 90 -4.68 12.91 7.39
N GLU A 91 -4.18 11.68 7.45
CA GLU A 91 -3.04 11.27 6.64
C GLU A 91 -3.17 9.82 6.15
N ILE A 92 -2.79 9.57 4.89
CA ILE A 92 -2.64 8.23 4.34
C ILE A 92 -1.36 7.63 4.93
N THR A 93 -1.48 6.45 5.54
CA THR A 93 -0.39 5.85 6.34
C THR A 93 0.20 4.62 5.71
N GLU A 94 -0.54 3.90 4.87
CA GLU A 94 -0.09 2.63 4.31
C GLU A 94 -0.83 2.27 3.03
N LEU A 95 -0.09 1.65 2.11
CA LEU A 95 -0.62 0.82 1.05
C LEU A 95 -0.33 -0.63 1.47
N GLU A 96 -1.34 -1.29 1.98
CA GLU A 96 -1.26 -2.68 2.41
C GLU A 96 -1.61 -3.59 1.24
N VAL A 97 -0.76 -4.58 1.00
CA VAL A 97 -1.02 -5.62 0.01
C VAL A 97 -0.85 -6.97 0.69
N TYR A 98 -1.87 -7.79 0.58
CA TYR A 98 -1.92 -9.11 1.22
C TYR A 98 -2.41 -10.12 0.21
N SER A 99 -1.90 -11.34 0.29
CA SER A 99 -2.40 -12.41 -0.57
C SER A 99 -3.66 -13.05 0.03
N LEU A 100 -4.56 -13.47 -0.86
CA LEU A 100 -5.74 -14.26 -0.53
C LEU A 100 -5.55 -15.76 -0.80
N GLY A 101 -4.45 -16.15 -1.43
CA GLY A 101 -4.09 -17.54 -1.69
C GLY A 101 -3.26 -18.15 -0.56
N PRO A 102 -2.97 -19.46 -0.63
CA PRO A 102 -1.95 -20.07 0.22
C PRO A 102 -0.59 -19.47 -0.14
N VAL A 103 -0.17 -18.46 0.61
CA VAL A 103 1.21 -17.94 0.57
C VAL A 103 2.00 -18.72 1.59
N TYR A 104 2.91 -19.55 1.11
CA TYR A 104 3.92 -20.11 1.97
C TYR A 104 4.94 -19.02 2.30
N GLY A 105 5.43 -19.00 3.54
CA GLY A 105 6.38 -17.97 3.97
C GLY A 105 7.60 -17.93 3.05
N GLY A 106 7.68 -16.90 2.21
CA GLY A 106 8.71 -16.75 1.17
C GLY A 106 8.18 -16.54 -0.25
N ASP A 107 6.89 -16.79 -0.51
CA ASP A 107 6.32 -16.56 -1.85
C ASP A 107 6.21 -15.04 -2.13
N GLU A 108 6.75 -14.62 -3.26
CA GLU A 108 6.66 -13.24 -3.74
C GLU A 108 5.30 -13.01 -4.42
N PHE A 109 4.63 -11.94 -4.02
CA PHE A 109 3.44 -11.44 -4.70
C PHE A 109 3.56 -9.92 -4.86
N TYR A 110 2.83 -9.39 -5.83
CA TYR A 110 2.99 -8.02 -6.29
C TYR A 110 1.70 -7.21 -6.09
N ILE A 111 1.79 -5.90 -6.30
CA ILE A 111 0.62 -5.02 -6.32
C ILE A 111 -0.33 -5.52 -7.43
N PRO A 112 -1.65 -5.60 -7.20
CA PRO A 112 -2.60 -6.05 -8.21
C PRO A 112 -2.61 -5.13 -9.43
N LEU A 113 -2.90 -5.73 -10.58
CA LEU A 113 -3.16 -5.01 -11.82
C LEU A 113 -4.49 -4.25 -11.69
N ILE A 114 -4.47 -2.92 -11.87
CA ILE A 114 -5.67 -2.06 -11.74
C ILE A 114 -6.85 -2.60 -12.57
N SER A 115 -6.59 -3.12 -13.77
CA SER A 115 -7.62 -3.67 -14.68
C SER A 115 -8.36 -4.90 -14.12
N THR A 116 -7.86 -5.50 -13.04
CA THR A 116 -8.43 -6.70 -12.42
C THR A 116 -9.15 -6.41 -11.10
N LEU A 117 -9.05 -5.18 -10.60
CA LEU A 117 -9.63 -4.78 -9.32
C LEU A 117 -11.16 -4.86 -9.34
N LYS A 118 -11.73 -5.36 -8.24
CA LYS A 118 -13.15 -5.55 -7.99
C LYS A 118 -13.52 -5.17 -6.57
#